data_AF-A0A2N5ZKX0-F1
#
_entry.id   AF-A0A2N5ZKX0-F1
#
_cell.length_a   1.000
_cell.length_b   1.000
_cell.length_c   1.000
_cell.angle_alpha   90.00
_cell.angle_beta   90.00
_cell.angle_gamma   90.00
#
_symmetry.space_group_name_H-M   'P 1'
#
loop_
_entity.id
_entity.type
_entity.pdbx_description
1 polymer ?
#
loop_
_entity_poly.entity_id
_entity_poly.type
_entity_poly.pdbx_seq_one_letter_code
_entity_poly.pdbx_strand_id
1 'polypeptide(L)'
;LLGYMTIVFIIVQVVDNVVFQPFIYSSSVNAHPLEIFLVILCSGSLFGITGMILAIQSYTILRVIAKEFFNNLKVVKKITEKI
;
A
#
# COMPACT_ATOMS: atom_id res chain seq x y z
N LEU A 1 3.65 36.63 11.08
CA LEU A 1 3.04 35.39 11.63
C LEU A 1 2.76 34.37 10.53
N LEU A 2 1.95 34.71 9.52
CA LEU A 2 1.58 33.80 8.41
C LEU A 2 2.78 33.27 7.59
N GLY A 3 3.77 34.11 7.25
CA GLY A 3 4.92 33.68 6.45
C GLY A 3 5.82 32.62 7.11
N TYR A 4 6.02 32.69 8.43
CA TYR A 4 6.78 31.68 9.17
C TYR A 4 6.06 30.33 9.20
N MET A 5 4.72 30.35 9.32
CA MET A 5 3.91 29.13 9.28
C MET A 5 3.99 28.47 7.90
N THR A 6 3.93 29.24 6.81
CA THR A 6 4.04 28.69 5.45
C THR A 6 5.40 28.05 5.20
N ILE A 7 6.49 28.67 5.67
CA ILE A 7 7.84 28.12 5.51
C ILE A 7 8.00 26.80 6.28
N VAL A 8 7.57 26.76 7.54
CA VAL A 8 7.62 25.52 8.35
C VAL A 8 6.75 24.44 7.72
N PHE A 9 5.56 24.80 7.22
CA PHE A 9 4.65 23.86 6.57
C PHE A 9 5.29 23.25 5.31
N ILE A 10 5.91 24.06 4.45
CA ILE A 10 6.60 23.58 3.24
C ILE A 10 7.74 22.61 3.61
N ILE A 11 8.55 22.93 4.63
CA ILE A 11 9.65 22.07 5.04
C ILE A 11 9.13 20.71 5.53
N VAL A 12 8.11 20.70 6.39
CA VAL A 12 7.49 19.46 6.87
C VAL A 12 6.86 18.68 5.71
N GLN A 13 6.16 19.36 4.79
CA GLN A 13 5.56 18.71 3.63
C GLN A 13 6.60 18.04 2.73
N VAL A 14 7.73 18.71 2.48
CA VAL A 14 8.81 18.15 1.66
C VAL A 14 9.41 16.92 2.33
N VAL A 15 9.66 16.98 3.65
CA VAL A 15 10.19 15.82 4.40
C VAL A 15 9.21 14.65 4.39
N ASP A 16 7.91 14.90 4.56
CA ASP A 16 6.87 13.87 4.53
C ASP A 16 6.77 13.19 3.16
N ASN A 17 6.80 13.96 2.09
CA ASN A 17 6.66 13.40 0.74
C ASN A 17 7.96 12.73 0.25
N VAL A 18 9.14 13.21 0.63
CA VAL A 18 10.42 12.71 0.11
C VAL A 18 11.02 11.61 0.97
N VAL A 19 10.78 11.60 2.28
CA VAL A 19 11.42 10.65 3.21
C VAL A 19 10.40 9.68 3.79
N PHE A 20 9.35 10.20 4.43
CA PHE A 20 8.41 9.34 5.15
C PHE A 20 7.57 8.49 4.19
N GLN A 21 7.05 9.05 3.09
CA GLN A 21 6.34 8.26 2.09
C GLN A 21 7.15 7.07 1.57
N PRO A 22 8.33 7.24 0.94
CA PRO A 22 9.06 6.11 0.41
C PRO A 22 9.54 5.16 1.50
N PHE A 23 9.90 5.65 2.70
CA PHE A 23 10.31 4.78 3.79
C PHE A 23 9.16 3.86 4.26
N ILE A 24 7.94 4.39 4.34
CA ILE A 24 6.73 3.63 4.69
C ILE A 24 6.32 2.68 3.55
N TYR A 25 6.42 3.12 2.29
CA TYR A 25 6.05 2.33 1.10
C TYR A 25 7.15 1.36 0.62
N SER A 26 8.38 1.44 1.16
CA SER A 26 9.56 0.66 0.74
C SER A 26 9.43 -0.85 0.94
N SER A 27 8.50 -1.30 1.79
CA SER A 27 8.24 -2.72 2.03
C SER A 27 7.44 -3.37 0.90
N SER A 28 8.05 -3.41 -0.29
CA SER A 28 7.92 -4.40 -1.35
C SER A 28 6.52 -4.95 -1.59
N VAL A 29 5.76 -4.24 -2.42
CA VAL A 29 4.54 -4.77 -3.03
C VAL A 29 4.92 -5.19 -4.45
N ASN A 30 5.70 -6.26 -4.58
CA ASN A 30 5.97 -6.92 -5.87
C ASN A 30 4.65 -7.53 -6.38
N ALA A 31 3.73 -6.71 -6.87
CA ALA A 31 2.48 -7.16 -7.48
C ALA A 31 2.83 -7.76 -8.82
N HIS A 32 2.53 -9.03 -8.99
CA HIS A 32 2.61 -9.60 -10.31
C HIS A 32 1.62 -8.83 -11.21
N PRO A 33 2.04 -8.26 -12.35
CA PRO A 33 1.16 -7.43 -13.20
C PRO A 33 -0.17 -8.12 -13.56
N LEU A 34 -0.13 -9.45 -13.68
CA LEU A 34 -1.30 -10.30 -13.91
C LEU A 34 -2.37 -10.17 -12.81
N GLU A 35 -1.98 -10.00 -11.55
CA GLU A 35 -2.91 -9.95 -10.41
C GLU A 35 -3.72 -8.66 -10.44
N ILE A 36 -3.06 -7.53 -10.71
CA ILE A 36 -3.71 -6.23 -10.91
C ILE A 36 -4.68 -6.29 -12.10
N PHE A 37 -4.26 -6.94 -13.19
CA PHE A 37 -5.09 -7.08 -14.39
C PHE A 37 -6.39 -7.86 -14.13
N LEU A 38 -6.30 -8.96 -13.37
CA LEU A 38 -7.45 -9.78 -12.98
C LEU A 38 -8.41 -9.01 -12.07
N VAL A 39 -7.89 -8.24 -11.11
CA VAL A 39 -8.72 -7.43 -10.21
C VAL A 39 -9.42 -6.31 -10.99
N ILE A 40 -8.73 -5.63 -11.91
CA ILE A 40 -9.34 -4.59 -12.75
C ILE A 40 -10.46 -5.16 -13.63
N LEU A 41 -10.26 -6.34 -14.23
CA LEU A 41 -11.29 -7.00 -15.04
C LEU A 41 -12.52 -7.38 -14.21
N CYS A 42 -12.31 -7.97 -13.02
CA CYS A 42 -13.40 -8.31 -12.10
C CYS A 42 -14.13 -7.07 -11.57
N SER A 43 -13.41 -6.03 -11.17
CA SER A 43 -14.02 -4.78 -10.70
C SER A 43 -14.71 -4.02 -11.82
N GLY A 44 -14.18 -4.09 -13.04
CA GLY A 44 -14.80 -3.53 -14.24
C GLY A 44 -16.10 -4.21 -14.64
N SER A 45 -16.21 -5.53 -14.45
CA SER A 45 -17.47 -6.24 -14.72
C SER A 45 -18.52 -6.04 -13.62
N LEU A 46 -18.11 -5.86 -12.36
CA LEU A 46 -19.02 -5.64 -11.23
C LEU A 46 -19.55 -4.20 -11.12
N PHE A 47 -18.66 -3.20 -11.30
CA PHE A 47 -18.97 -1.79 -11.03
C PHE A 47 -18.59 -0.84 -12.20
N GLY A 48 -18.21 -1.39 -13.36
CA GLY A 48 -17.84 -0.59 -14.53
C GLY A 48 -16.56 0.23 -14.32
N ILE A 49 -16.49 1.38 -14.99
CA ILE A 49 -15.32 2.29 -14.95
C ILE A 49 -15.01 2.75 -13.53
N THR A 50 -16.03 3.01 -12.70
CA THR A 50 -15.85 3.41 -11.30
C THR A 50 -15.18 2.30 -10.49
N GLY A 51 -15.52 1.03 -10.76
CA GLY A 51 -14.86 -0.12 -10.17
C GLY A 51 -13.38 -0.22 -10.54
N MET A 52 -13.03 0.07 -11.79
CA MET A 52 -11.64 0.00 -12.26
C MET A 52 -10.72 1.03 -11.58
N ILE A 53 -11.23 2.24 -11.31
CA ILE A 53 -10.45 3.29 -10.62
C ILE A 53 -10.20 2.91 -9.16
N LEU A 54 -11.22 2.37 -8.49
CA LEU A 54 -11.11 1.96 -7.09
C LEU A 54 -10.37 0.62 -6.91
N ALA A 55 -10.33 -0.23 -7.94
CA ALA A 55 -9.69 -1.54 -7.93
C ALA A 55 -8.25 -1.49 -7.42
N ILE A 56 -7.45 -0.54 -7.90
CA ILE A 56 -6.02 -0.45 -7.54
C ILE A 56 -5.84 -0.11 -6.06
N GLN A 57 -6.68 0.76 -5.50
CA GLN A 57 -6.58 1.20 -4.11
C GLN A 57 -7.13 0.13 -3.16
N SER A 58 -8.27 -0.47 -3.49
CA SER A 58 -8.81 -1.61 -2.75
C SER A 58 -7.84 -2.79 -2.74
N TYR A 59 -7.23 -3.10 -3.89
CA TYR A 59 -6.23 -4.17 -3.99
C TYR A 59 -4.99 -3.90 -3.13
N THR A 60 -4.47 -2.67 -3.19
CA THR A 60 -3.29 -2.28 -2.41
C THR A 60 -3.55 -2.39 -0.90
N ILE A 61 -4.70 -1.91 -0.42
CA ILE A 61 -5.09 -2.00 0.99
C ILE A 61 -5.25 -3.47 1.40
N LEU A 62 -6.03 -4.24 0.65
CA LEU A 62 -6.33 -5.64 0.97
C LEU A 62 -5.06 -6.50 0.97
N ARG A 63 -4.13 -6.22 0.05
CA ARG A 63 -2.82 -6.86 0.00
C ARG A 63 -1.92 -6.46 1.15
N VAL A 64 -1.85 -5.18 1.52
CA VAL A 64 -1.04 -4.72 2.66
C VAL A 64 -1.56 -5.35 3.95
N ILE A 65 -2.88 -5.40 4.15
CA ILE A 65 -3.49 -6.10 5.29
C ILE A 65 -3.14 -7.59 5.26
N ALA A 66 -3.29 -8.27 4.11
CA ALA A 66 -2.93 -9.68 4.00
C ALA A 66 -1.45 -9.89 4.30
N LYS A 67 -0.55 -9.07 3.74
CA LYS A 67 0.88 -9.15 3.97
C LYS A 67 1.23 -8.91 5.44
N GLU A 68 0.65 -7.89 6.06
CA GLU A 68 0.90 -7.56 7.46
C GLU A 68 0.34 -8.63 8.41
N PHE A 69 -0.83 -9.19 8.09
CA PHE A 69 -1.44 -10.29 8.83
C PHE A 69 -0.60 -11.57 8.72
N PHE A 70 -0.19 -11.96 7.52
CA PHE A 70 0.66 -13.13 7.30
C PHE A 70 2.08 -12.93 7.87
N ASN A 71 2.63 -11.71 7.85
CA ASN A 71 3.94 -11.40 8.42
C ASN A 71 3.91 -11.37 9.96
N ASN A 72 2.79 -10.98 10.58
CA ASN A 72 2.60 -11.07 12.04
C ASN A 72 2.29 -12.48 12.55
N LEU A 73 1.98 -13.45 11.67
CA LEU A 73 1.89 -14.85 12.05
C LEU A 73 3.29 -15.43 12.27
N LYS A 74 3.84 -15.18 13.48
CA LYS A 74 4.88 -15.98 14.15
C LYS A 74 4.64 -17.51 14.10
N VAL A 75 3.43 -17.93 13.70
CA VAL A 75 3.00 -19.32 13.51
C VAL A 75 3.81 -20.04 12.43
N VAL A 76 4.20 -19.38 11.33
CA VAL A 76 5.03 -20.05 10.29
C VAL A 76 6.47 -20.24 10.79
N LYS A 77 7.02 -19.28 11.55
CA LYS A 77 8.34 -19.40 12.15
C LYS A 77 8.40 -20.50 13.22
N LYS A 78 7.33 -20.68 14.01
CA LYS A 78 7.23 -21.76 15.01
C LYS A 78 7.10 -23.17 14.43
N ILE A 79 6.65 -23.31 13.19
CA ILE A 79 6.50 -24.62 12.53
C ILE A 79 7.79 -25.01 11.80
N THR A 80 8.54 -24.05 11.25
CA THR A 80 9.82 -24.32 10.58
C THR A 80 11.01 -24.45 11.53
N GLU A 81 10.96 -23.90 12.76
CA GLU A 81 12.03 -24.11 13.75
C GLU A 81 12.06 -25.54 14.33
N LYS A 82 11.13 -26.41 13.90
CA LYS A 82 11.01 -27.81 14.33
C LYS A 82 11.13 -28.83 13.18
N ILE A 83 11.69 -28.43 12.05
CA ILE A 83 12.13 -29.33 10.97
C ILE A 83 13.63 -29.15 10.79
#